data_AF-A0A964EUS4-F1
#
_entry.id   AF-A0A964EUS4-F1
#
_cell.length_a   1.000
_cell.length_b   1.000
_cell.length_c   1.000
_cell.angle_alpha   90.00
_cell.angle_beta   90.00
_cell.angle_gamma   90.00
#
_symmetry.space_group_name_H-M   'P 1'
#
loop_
_entity.id
_entity.type
_entity.pdbx_description
1 polymer ?
#
loop_
_entity_poly.entity_id
_entity_poly.type
_entity_poly.pdbx_seq_one_letter_code
_entity_poly.pdbx_strand_id
1 'polypeptide(L)'
;MRASLRGFLLALALLLLAALPGALRADEDNVRDVVVVVRKQVAVEIPYRFGNVALGADIVKVVPLRDSQQLLLSGRVEGTTNLMIYDTRGVLRDELDVTVIPANLDRVMSSVQALLDDVEGLSFKIINDRVYIQGEVSLDEELSRVQELADREPLVESMVTLSPVAQRLIAGLIEQEIDEPGIHARLVNNRIILEGVAHSEAQMARAEAIARAYYPDVVNVLDLREVERIPGRARTLVVVVHFVELAKSLTHSWGIEWTPLALDDAEAFFQRDYGADGWAAATGYATATVSAFLPRLDQARSSGYARVLENPTVSVKSGDTATIFAGAEYPFLVNQGLSNTIEFKDIGIKLDVTPYAHGNNVDMDIGVTVTSLGEIAPNGYQSINKSELSTSQFCRAGESIVIGGLQRIQDSVDYNRVPYDAPEGGVFTLYRNKSYKKAKSQFLIFLTPQIHESSSSANREIKDQFHLDEVRQ
;
A
#
# COMPACT_ATOMS: atom_id res chain seq x y z
N MET A 1 52.41 -20.16 70.54
CA MET A 1 52.75 -19.71 69.17
C MET A 1 52.26 -18.27 69.04
N ARG A 2 53.02 -17.31 69.58
CA ARG A 2 53.73 -16.23 68.83
C ARG A 2 52.78 -15.52 67.84
N ALA A 3 51.98 -14.57 68.33
CA ALA A 3 52.25 -13.11 68.45
C ALA A 3 51.84 -12.40 67.14
N SER A 4 50.76 -11.61 67.04
CA SER A 4 50.33 -10.41 67.79
C SER A 4 51.32 -9.22 67.74
N LEU A 5 50.72 -8.03 67.70
CA LEU A 5 51.26 -6.67 67.93
C LEU A 5 51.60 -5.77 66.73
N ARG A 6 50.59 -4.92 66.46
CA ARG A 6 50.63 -3.45 66.30
C ARG A 6 51.92 -2.72 66.73
N GLY A 7 52.26 -1.68 65.96
CA GLY A 7 53.01 -0.46 66.32
C GLY A 7 53.49 0.21 65.03
N PHE A 8 52.87 1.25 64.45
CA PHE A 8 52.65 2.64 64.89
C PHE A 8 53.94 3.40 65.22
N LEU A 9 54.43 4.19 64.25
CA LEU A 9 55.25 5.42 64.36
C LEU A 9 55.23 6.05 62.94
N LEU A 10 54.33 7.00 62.62
CA LEU A 10 54.36 8.46 62.82
C LEU A 10 55.49 9.23 62.11
N ALA A 11 55.03 10.17 61.27
CA ALA A 11 55.59 11.50 60.94
C ALA A 11 56.63 11.68 59.80
N LEU A 12 56.09 12.21 58.70
CA LEU A 12 56.43 13.51 58.10
C LEU A 12 57.78 13.67 57.35
N ALA A 13 57.71 13.67 56.02
CA ALA A 13 58.39 14.68 55.19
C ALA A 13 57.63 14.87 53.87
N LEU A 14 57.03 16.04 53.74
CA LEU A 14 56.41 16.57 52.53
C LEU A 14 57.50 17.24 51.69
N LEU A 15 57.71 16.83 50.44
CA LEU A 15 58.15 17.75 49.38
C LEU A 15 57.84 17.20 47.97
N LEU A 16 57.07 18.00 47.22
CA LEU A 16 56.72 17.88 45.80
C LEU A 16 57.94 17.62 44.90
N LEU A 17 57.79 16.86 43.80
CA LEU A 17 57.74 17.42 42.43
C LEU A 17 57.44 16.36 41.34
N ALA A 18 56.62 16.79 40.37
CA ALA A 18 56.50 16.35 38.98
C ALA A 18 55.71 15.07 38.63
N ALA A 19 54.62 15.32 37.90
CA ALA A 19 53.75 14.38 37.22
C ALA A 19 54.46 13.66 36.06
N LEU A 20 54.17 12.37 35.90
CA LEU A 20 54.25 11.64 34.65
C LEU A 20 52.89 10.95 34.43
N PRO A 21 52.08 11.36 33.45
CA PRO A 21 50.93 10.58 33.04
C PRO A 21 51.35 9.52 32.01
N GLY A 22 50.79 8.31 32.16
CA GLY A 22 50.55 7.40 31.04
C GLY A 22 51.51 6.23 30.93
N ALA A 23 51.25 5.18 31.71
CA ALA A 23 51.62 3.83 31.30
C ALA A 23 50.81 3.47 30.04
N LEU A 24 51.51 3.00 29.00
CA LEU A 24 50.94 2.46 27.77
C LEU A 24 50.05 1.26 28.14
N ARG A 25 48.75 1.41 27.89
CA ARG A 25 47.79 0.31 27.87
C ARG A 25 47.61 -0.03 26.39
N ALA A 26 48.21 -1.15 25.95
CA ALA A 26 47.88 -1.74 24.66
C ALA A 26 46.47 -2.34 24.79
N ASP A 27 45.58 -1.94 23.90
CA ASP A 27 44.24 -2.50 23.73
C ASP A 27 44.43 -3.81 22.94
N GLU A 28 43.98 -4.93 23.49
CA GLU A 28 44.36 -6.29 23.05
C GLU A 28 43.38 -6.90 22.01
N ASP A 29 42.52 -6.09 21.37
CA ASP A 29 41.31 -6.59 20.69
C ASP A 29 41.21 -6.32 19.16
N ASN A 30 42.32 -6.04 18.46
CA ASN A 30 42.26 -5.72 17.02
C ASN A 30 43.32 -6.44 16.15
N VAL A 31 43.55 -7.73 16.41
CA VAL A 31 44.35 -8.59 15.52
C VAL A 31 43.48 -9.05 14.34
N ARG A 32 43.90 -8.79 13.10
CA ARG A 32 43.21 -9.28 11.90
C ARG A 32 44.10 -10.23 11.10
N ASP A 33 43.54 -11.38 10.74
CA ASP A 33 44.23 -12.37 9.92
C ASP A 33 44.22 -12.00 8.44
N VAL A 34 45.38 -12.07 7.78
CA VAL A 34 45.52 -11.84 6.34
C VAL A 34 46.30 -12.98 5.69
N VAL A 35 45.66 -13.71 4.78
CA VAL A 35 46.32 -14.79 4.02
C VAL A 35 46.85 -14.25 2.70
N VAL A 36 48.12 -14.52 2.39
CA VAL A 36 48.78 -14.10 1.14
C VAL A 36 49.40 -15.32 0.48
N VAL A 37 49.16 -15.53 -0.81
CA VAL A 37 49.83 -16.61 -1.55
C VAL A 37 51.20 -16.11 -2.02
N VAL A 38 52.22 -16.97 -1.98
CA VAL A 38 53.56 -16.67 -2.54
C VAL A 38 53.41 -16.12 -3.98
N ARG A 39 54.11 -15.00 -4.28
CA ARG A 39 54.06 -14.23 -5.54
C ARG A 39 52.73 -13.53 -5.87
N LYS A 40 51.71 -13.64 -5.04
CA LYS A 40 50.46 -12.87 -5.18
C LYS A 40 50.48 -11.62 -4.29
N GLN A 41 49.61 -10.68 -4.63
CA GLN A 41 49.44 -9.42 -3.92
C GLN A 41 48.02 -9.32 -3.37
N VAL A 42 47.90 -8.87 -2.13
CA VAL A 42 46.63 -8.56 -1.47
C VAL A 42 46.70 -7.12 -1.01
N ALA A 43 45.66 -6.34 -1.31
CA ALA A 43 45.51 -4.98 -0.80
C ALA A 43 44.67 -5.01 0.47
N VAL A 44 45.19 -4.43 1.55
CA VAL A 44 44.49 -4.28 2.83
C VAL A 44 44.13 -2.81 3.00
N GLU A 45 42.85 -2.52 3.18
CA GLU A 45 42.37 -1.15 3.39
C GLU A 45 42.45 -0.79 4.88
N ILE A 46 42.97 0.41 5.15
CA ILE A 46 43.18 0.94 6.50
C ILE A 46 42.20 2.11 6.71
N PRO A 47 41.28 2.03 7.68
CA PRO A 47 40.19 2.99 7.85
C PRO A 47 40.64 4.37 8.39
N TYR A 48 41.94 4.60 8.52
CA TYR A 48 42.52 5.84 9.03
C TYR A 48 43.83 6.16 8.32
N ARG A 49 44.30 7.40 8.47
CA ARG A 49 45.60 7.80 7.95
C ARG A 49 46.69 7.17 8.81
N PHE A 50 47.45 6.25 8.22
CA PHE A 50 48.53 5.56 8.90
C PHE A 50 49.88 6.22 8.61
N GLY A 51 50.79 6.11 9.58
CA GLY A 51 52.19 6.51 9.54
C GLY A 51 53.07 5.30 9.21
N ASN A 52 54.00 4.95 10.08
CA ASN A 52 54.92 3.84 9.80
C ASN A 52 54.23 2.48 9.84
N VAL A 53 54.84 1.51 9.16
CA VAL A 53 54.43 0.11 9.18
C VAL A 53 55.67 -0.72 9.48
N ALA A 54 55.58 -1.66 10.40
CA ALA A 54 56.67 -2.55 10.79
C ALA A 54 56.29 -4.00 10.54
N LEU A 55 57.19 -4.76 9.95
CA LEU A 55 57.01 -6.17 9.63
C LEU A 55 57.94 -7.02 10.50
N GLY A 56 57.41 -8.07 11.13
CA GLY A 56 58.18 -8.95 12.01
C GLY A 56 59.23 -9.78 11.26
N ALA A 57 58.81 -10.48 10.21
CA ALA A 57 59.64 -11.37 9.40
C ALA A 57 59.52 -11.02 7.91
N ASP A 58 60.64 -11.05 7.18
CA ASP A 58 60.69 -10.67 5.75
C ASP A 58 60.17 -11.79 4.82
N ILE A 59 58.93 -12.22 5.07
CA ILE A 59 58.21 -13.21 4.26
C ILE A 59 57.13 -12.57 3.36
N VAL A 60 56.83 -11.29 3.58
CA VAL A 60 55.90 -10.47 2.78
C VAL A 60 56.54 -9.13 2.44
N LYS A 61 56.46 -8.69 1.19
CA LYS A 61 56.79 -7.30 0.82
C LYS A 61 55.59 -6.41 1.11
N VAL A 62 55.78 -5.36 1.89
CA VAL A 62 54.73 -4.39 2.22
C VAL A 62 54.99 -3.08 1.46
N VAL A 63 54.00 -2.59 0.72
CA VAL A 63 54.04 -1.29 0.04
C VAL A 63 52.90 -0.42 0.56
N PRO A 64 53.19 0.64 1.34
CA PRO A 64 52.17 1.54 1.85
C PRO A 64 51.70 2.54 0.79
N LEU A 65 50.43 2.50 0.43
CA LEU A 65 49.75 3.44 -0.46
C LEU A 65 48.94 4.43 0.38
N ARG A 66 49.61 5.50 0.83
CA ARG A 66 49.06 6.44 1.81
C ARG A 66 47.91 7.28 1.26
N ASP A 67 47.95 7.60 -0.04
CA ASP A 67 46.93 8.41 -0.70
C ASP A 67 45.59 7.68 -0.79
N SER A 68 45.62 6.35 -0.95
CA SER A 68 44.45 5.48 -0.97
C SER A 68 44.21 4.75 0.35
N GLN A 69 44.98 5.05 1.40
CA GLN A 69 44.92 4.40 2.71
C GLN A 69 44.98 2.86 2.64
N GLN A 70 45.82 2.32 1.76
CA GLN A 70 45.96 0.87 1.55
C GLN A 70 47.38 0.37 1.85
N LEU A 71 47.50 -0.88 2.25
CA LEU A 71 48.74 -1.64 2.31
C LEU A 71 48.71 -2.75 1.28
N LEU A 72 49.65 -2.70 0.33
CA LEU A 72 49.81 -3.78 -0.65
C LEU A 72 50.82 -4.79 -0.11
N LEU A 73 50.34 -6.00 0.18
CA LEU A 73 51.12 -7.11 0.71
C LEU A 73 51.45 -8.09 -0.40
N SER A 74 52.72 -8.37 -0.68
CA SER A 74 53.16 -9.36 -1.67
C SER A 74 53.86 -10.53 -1.01
N GLY A 75 53.32 -11.75 -1.11
CA GLY A 75 53.91 -12.94 -0.49
C GLY A 75 55.25 -13.29 -1.12
N ARG A 76 56.29 -13.55 -0.31
CA ARG A 76 57.64 -13.95 -0.77
C ARG A 76 57.94 -15.41 -0.45
N VAL A 77 57.83 -15.78 0.82
CA VAL A 77 58.22 -17.08 1.36
C VAL A 77 57.10 -17.56 2.27
N GLU A 78 56.85 -18.87 2.29
CA GLU A 78 55.87 -19.46 3.19
C GLU A 78 56.20 -19.25 4.68
N GLY A 79 55.19 -19.07 5.51
CA GLY A 79 55.34 -18.85 6.96
C GLY A 79 54.30 -17.88 7.52
N THR A 80 54.43 -17.52 8.79
CA THR A 80 53.57 -16.53 9.45
C THR A 80 54.40 -15.33 9.91
N THR A 81 53.82 -14.14 9.90
CA THR A 81 54.47 -12.92 10.35
C THR A 81 53.45 -11.88 10.80
N ASN A 82 53.85 -10.99 11.70
CA ASN A 82 52.97 -9.94 12.21
C ASN A 82 53.33 -8.61 11.56
N LEU A 83 52.31 -7.84 11.21
CA LEU A 83 52.42 -6.53 10.59
C LEU A 83 51.79 -5.47 11.50
N MET A 84 52.63 -4.60 12.04
CA MET A 84 52.23 -3.55 12.97
C MET A 84 52.03 -2.23 12.23
N ILE A 85 50.88 -1.60 12.44
CA ILE A 85 50.47 -0.37 11.74
C ILE A 85 50.37 0.77 12.75
N TYR A 86 51.14 1.83 12.52
CA TYR A 86 51.16 3.01 13.39
C TYR A 86 50.36 4.14 12.76
N ASP A 87 49.74 5.01 13.58
CA ASP A 87 49.16 6.26 13.10
C ASP A 87 50.23 7.31 12.74
N THR A 88 49.82 8.45 12.20
CA THR A 88 50.72 9.55 11.84
C THR A 88 51.45 10.18 13.03
N ARG A 89 51.04 9.87 14.27
CA ARG A 89 51.68 10.31 15.52
C ARG A 89 52.61 9.24 16.09
N GLY A 90 52.74 8.09 15.43
CA GLY A 90 53.60 6.99 15.86
C GLY A 90 52.99 6.08 16.92
N VAL A 91 51.67 6.16 17.16
CA VAL A 91 50.97 5.26 18.08
C VAL A 91 50.56 4.00 17.32
N LEU A 92 50.88 2.82 17.85
CA LEU A 92 50.42 1.53 17.29
C LEU A 92 48.88 1.51 17.32
N ARG A 93 48.27 1.21 16.17
CA ARG A 93 46.81 1.19 16.01
C ARG A 93 46.27 -0.19 15.72
N ASP A 94 46.91 -0.93 14.81
CA ASP A 94 46.50 -2.28 14.44
C ASP A 94 47.72 -3.21 14.35
N GLU A 95 47.46 -4.49 14.55
CA GLU A 95 48.36 -5.60 14.28
C GLU A 95 47.66 -6.58 13.35
N LEU A 96 48.32 -6.99 12.27
CA LEU A 96 47.79 -7.98 11.33
C LEU A 96 48.66 -9.24 11.39
N ASP A 97 48.02 -10.39 11.60
CA ASP A 97 48.68 -11.69 11.51
C ASP A 97 48.63 -12.15 10.06
N VAL A 98 49.79 -12.11 9.39
CA VAL A 98 49.93 -12.41 7.97
C VAL A 98 50.45 -13.81 7.76
N THR A 99 49.63 -14.68 7.18
CA THR A 99 50.01 -16.06 6.82
C THR A 99 50.32 -16.13 5.34
N VAL A 100 51.56 -16.49 4.99
CA VAL A 100 51.98 -16.75 3.62
C VAL A 100 51.94 -18.23 3.32
N ILE A 101 51.09 -18.64 2.38
CA ILE A 101 50.98 -20.04 1.96
C ILE A 101 51.68 -20.27 0.61
N PRO A 102 52.40 -21.40 0.42
CA PRO A 102 52.93 -21.76 -0.88
C PRO A 102 51.78 -22.04 -1.85
N ALA A 103 51.94 -21.67 -3.12
CA ALA A 103 51.01 -22.09 -4.17
C ALA A 103 51.23 -23.58 -4.49
N ASN A 104 50.72 -24.48 -3.64
CA ASN A 104 50.73 -25.92 -3.94
C ASN A 104 49.49 -26.29 -4.75
N LEU A 105 49.51 -25.89 -6.02
CA LEU A 105 48.37 -26.03 -6.94
C LEU A 105 48.05 -27.50 -7.23
N ASP A 106 49.04 -28.40 -7.19
CA ASP A 106 48.82 -29.84 -7.35
C ASP A 106 47.99 -30.41 -6.19
N ARG A 107 48.28 -29.97 -4.96
CA ARG A 107 47.49 -30.34 -3.78
C ARG A 107 46.09 -29.73 -3.83
N VAL A 108 45.97 -28.45 -4.20
CA VAL A 108 44.66 -27.79 -4.38
C VAL A 108 43.84 -28.52 -5.44
N MET A 109 44.44 -28.82 -6.60
CA MET A 109 43.79 -29.57 -7.68
C MET A 109 43.34 -30.95 -7.20
N SER A 110 44.18 -31.68 -6.46
CA SER A 110 43.84 -33.00 -5.92
C SER A 110 42.68 -32.93 -4.90
N SER A 111 42.68 -31.91 -4.03
CA SER A 111 41.58 -31.66 -3.09
C SER A 111 40.28 -31.32 -3.81
N VAL A 112 40.33 -30.42 -4.80
CA VAL A 112 39.17 -30.01 -5.60
C VAL A 112 38.59 -31.20 -6.37
N GLN A 113 39.44 -32.03 -6.98
CA GLN A 113 39.01 -33.25 -7.68
C GLN A 113 38.36 -34.26 -6.73
N ALA A 114 38.91 -34.45 -5.53
CA ALA A 114 38.32 -35.36 -4.54
C ALA A 114 36.97 -34.86 -3.99
N LEU A 115 36.78 -33.54 -3.89
CA LEU A 115 35.52 -32.93 -3.42
C LEU A 115 34.41 -32.94 -4.48
N LEU A 116 34.76 -33.10 -5.76
CA LEU A 116 33.84 -33.05 -6.88
C LEU A 116 33.87 -34.35 -7.71
N ASP A 117 34.31 -35.48 -7.13
CA ASP A 117 34.49 -36.73 -7.86
C ASP A 117 33.17 -37.31 -8.41
N ASP A 118 32.07 -36.98 -7.74
CA ASP A 118 30.71 -37.40 -8.03
C ASP A 118 30.03 -36.51 -9.08
N VAL A 119 30.64 -35.38 -9.46
CA VAL A 119 30.12 -34.49 -10.50
C VAL A 119 30.69 -34.89 -11.86
N GLU A 120 29.83 -35.40 -12.72
CA GLU A 120 30.21 -35.73 -14.08
C GLU A 120 30.38 -34.48 -14.96
N GLY A 121 31.12 -34.61 -16.07
CA GLY A 121 31.26 -33.53 -17.06
C GLY A 121 32.26 -32.43 -16.70
N LEU A 122 32.94 -32.54 -15.55
CA LEU A 122 33.99 -31.61 -15.13
C LEU A 122 35.38 -31.98 -15.66
N SER A 123 36.18 -30.95 -15.92
CA SER A 123 37.59 -31.04 -16.28
C SER A 123 38.39 -29.99 -15.53
N PHE A 124 39.61 -30.34 -15.15
CA PHE A 124 40.45 -29.53 -14.27
C PHE A 124 41.77 -29.24 -14.97
N LYS A 125 42.20 -27.98 -14.96
CA LYS A 125 43.50 -27.56 -15.52
C LYS A 125 44.17 -26.53 -14.65
N ILE A 126 45.47 -26.69 -14.45
CA ILE A 126 46.30 -25.64 -13.85
C ILE A 126 46.76 -24.72 -14.97
N ILE A 127 46.41 -23.44 -14.88
CA ILE A 127 46.87 -22.41 -15.81
C ILE A 127 47.48 -21.28 -14.98
N ASN A 128 48.76 -21.01 -15.21
CA ASN A 128 49.55 -20.07 -14.42
C ASN A 128 49.55 -20.46 -12.93
N ASP A 129 48.98 -19.61 -12.07
CA ASP A 129 48.96 -19.82 -10.62
C ASP A 129 47.54 -20.16 -10.09
N ARG A 130 46.67 -20.75 -10.92
CA ARG A 130 45.28 -21.09 -10.56
C ARG A 130 44.84 -22.43 -11.12
N VAL A 131 43.89 -23.04 -10.43
CA VAL A 131 43.15 -24.22 -10.89
C VAL A 131 41.85 -23.75 -11.54
N TYR A 132 41.66 -24.12 -12.80
CA TYR A 132 40.43 -23.85 -13.54
C TYR A 132 39.55 -25.10 -13.57
N ILE A 133 38.27 -24.93 -13.20
CA ILE A 133 37.23 -25.94 -13.36
C ILE A 133 36.44 -25.58 -14.60
N GLN A 134 36.39 -26.49 -15.58
CA GLN A 134 35.71 -26.28 -16.86
C GLN A 134 34.78 -27.47 -17.13
N GLY A 135 33.60 -27.22 -17.68
CA GLY A 135 32.67 -28.30 -18.01
C GLY A 135 31.23 -27.85 -18.07
N GLU A 136 30.37 -28.83 -18.32
CA GLU A 136 28.92 -28.67 -18.26
C GLU A 136 28.35 -29.65 -17.24
N VAL A 137 27.46 -29.15 -16.38
CA VAL A 137 26.75 -29.95 -15.38
C VAL A 137 25.26 -30.02 -15.71
N SER A 138 24.60 -31.10 -15.31
CA SER A 138 23.19 -31.30 -15.64
C SER A 138 22.26 -30.82 -14.53
N LEU A 139 22.77 -30.69 -13.30
CA LEU A 139 22.00 -30.29 -12.13
C LEU A 139 22.45 -28.92 -11.63
N ASP A 140 21.48 -28.10 -11.22
CA ASP A 140 21.76 -26.77 -10.65
C ASP A 140 22.47 -26.85 -9.29
N GLU A 141 22.18 -27.89 -8.51
CA GLU A 141 22.86 -28.17 -7.24
C GLU A 141 24.36 -28.44 -7.44
N GLU A 142 24.73 -29.15 -8.51
CA GLU A 142 26.14 -29.39 -8.87
C GLU A 142 26.83 -28.08 -9.26
N LEU A 143 26.17 -27.24 -10.08
CA LEU A 143 26.70 -25.94 -10.48
C LEU A 143 26.95 -25.05 -9.26
N SER A 144 25.96 -24.96 -8.37
CA SER A 144 26.03 -24.19 -7.13
C SER A 144 27.18 -24.66 -6.24
N ARG A 145 27.35 -25.98 -6.08
CA ARG A 145 28.44 -26.56 -5.29
C ARG A 145 29.82 -26.23 -5.87
N VAL A 146 29.97 -26.28 -7.20
CA VAL A 146 31.22 -25.90 -7.87
C VAL A 146 31.53 -24.41 -7.69
N GLN A 147 30.50 -23.55 -7.81
CA GLN A 147 30.64 -22.11 -7.61
C GLN A 147 31.03 -21.79 -6.16
N GLU A 148 30.35 -22.36 -5.17
CA GLU A 148 30.69 -22.19 -3.76
C GLU A 148 32.12 -22.63 -3.42
N LEU A 149 32.58 -23.74 -4.02
CA LEU A 149 33.96 -24.20 -3.83
C LEU A 149 34.95 -23.19 -4.41
N ALA A 150 34.70 -22.69 -5.62
CA ALA A 150 35.56 -21.70 -6.27
C ALA A 150 35.60 -20.36 -5.51
N ASP A 151 34.47 -19.92 -4.95
CA ASP A 151 34.40 -18.70 -4.15
C ASP A 151 35.16 -18.83 -2.81
N ARG A 152 35.15 -20.02 -2.20
CA ARG A 152 35.85 -20.29 -0.94
C ARG A 152 37.35 -20.53 -1.11
N GLU A 153 37.79 -20.98 -2.28
CA GLU A 153 39.19 -21.31 -2.57
C GLU A 153 39.82 -20.26 -3.52
N PRO A 154 40.60 -19.29 -3.01
CA PRO A 154 41.10 -18.15 -3.81
C PRO A 154 42.01 -18.50 -5.00
N LEU A 155 42.49 -19.75 -5.06
CA LEU A 155 43.33 -20.30 -6.12
C LEU A 155 42.54 -21.08 -7.18
N VAL A 156 41.22 -21.16 -7.03
CA VAL A 156 40.32 -21.91 -7.91
C VAL A 156 39.43 -20.92 -8.64
N GLU A 157 39.19 -21.16 -9.93
CA GLU A 157 38.30 -20.35 -10.75
C GLU A 157 37.37 -21.28 -11.55
N SER A 158 36.06 -21.06 -11.45
CA SER A 158 35.06 -21.88 -12.14
C SER A 158 34.61 -21.20 -13.43
N MET A 159 34.63 -21.97 -14.52
CA MET A 159 34.00 -21.64 -15.81
C MET A 159 32.89 -22.65 -16.14
N VAL A 160 32.38 -23.37 -15.14
CA VAL A 160 31.36 -24.40 -15.31
C VAL A 160 30.02 -23.73 -15.61
N THR A 161 29.26 -24.35 -16.52
CA THR A 161 27.92 -23.89 -16.89
C THR A 161 26.93 -25.03 -16.81
N LEU A 162 25.64 -24.72 -16.68
CA LEU A 162 24.59 -25.70 -16.85
C LEU A 162 24.55 -26.18 -18.31
N SER A 163 24.27 -27.46 -18.52
CA SER A 163 24.14 -28.01 -19.86
C SER A 163 23.02 -27.31 -20.65
N PRO A 164 23.13 -27.16 -21.98
CA PRO A 164 22.09 -26.54 -22.80
C PRO A 164 20.71 -27.21 -22.70
N VAL A 165 20.67 -28.48 -22.29
CA VAL A 165 19.42 -29.21 -22.06
C VAL A 165 18.81 -28.79 -20.72
N ALA A 166 19.58 -28.78 -19.64
CA ALA A 166 19.12 -28.34 -18.33
C ALA A 166 18.65 -26.88 -18.36
N GLN A 167 19.40 -25.99 -19.01
CA GLN A 167 19.00 -24.58 -19.20
C GLN A 167 17.61 -24.45 -19.84
N ARG A 168 17.32 -25.24 -20.88
CA ARG A 168 16.03 -25.24 -21.56
C ARG A 168 14.90 -25.82 -20.71
N LEU A 169 15.18 -26.86 -19.92
CA LEU A 169 14.20 -27.44 -19.01
C LEU A 169 13.81 -26.46 -17.90
N ILE A 170 14.78 -25.81 -17.28
CA ILE A 170 14.50 -24.84 -16.21
C ILE A 170 13.75 -23.62 -16.77
N ALA A 171 14.22 -23.09 -17.91
CA ALA A 171 13.50 -22.02 -18.62
C ALA A 171 12.06 -22.41 -18.93
N GLY A 172 11.83 -23.62 -19.45
CA GLY A 172 10.49 -24.13 -19.74
C GLY A 172 9.61 -24.33 -18.51
N LEU A 173 10.17 -24.74 -17.38
CA LEU A 173 9.44 -24.82 -16.10
C LEU A 173 8.99 -23.42 -15.63
N ILE A 174 9.88 -22.43 -15.71
CA ILE A 174 9.56 -21.04 -15.37
C ILE A 174 8.44 -20.52 -16.29
N GLU A 175 8.56 -20.73 -17.61
CA GLU A 175 7.51 -20.35 -18.57
C GLU A 175 6.16 -21.01 -18.26
N GLN A 176 6.17 -22.30 -17.94
CA GLN A 176 4.98 -23.05 -17.57
C GLN A 176 4.32 -22.52 -16.30
N GLU A 177 5.10 -22.11 -15.30
CA GLU A 177 4.59 -21.59 -14.02
C GLU A 177 4.07 -20.14 -14.15
N ILE A 178 4.72 -19.36 -15.03
CA ILE A 178 4.22 -18.04 -15.42
C ILE A 178 2.86 -18.18 -16.11
N ASP A 179 2.68 -19.19 -16.96
CA ASP A 179 1.44 -19.49 -17.68
C ASP A 179 0.96 -18.33 -18.58
N GLU A 180 1.90 -17.69 -19.28
CA GLU A 180 1.59 -16.56 -20.17
C GLU A 180 2.27 -16.74 -21.53
N PRO A 181 1.51 -16.89 -22.64
CA PRO A 181 2.07 -17.22 -23.94
C PRO A 181 2.94 -16.11 -24.56
N GLY A 182 2.84 -14.88 -24.04
CA GLY A 182 3.64 -13.73 -24.48
C GLY A 182 4.96 -13.55 -23.74
N ILE A 183 5.23 -14.35 -22.70
CA ILE A 183 6.40 -14.23 -21.83
C ILE A 183 7.27 -15.47 -22.00
N HIS A 184 8.55 -15.23 -22.30
CA HIS A 184 9.55 -16.28 -22.47
C HIS A 184 10.69 -16.08 -21.47
N ALA A 185 11.28 -17.19 -21.04
CA ALA A 185 12.42 -17.21 -20.13
C ALA A 185 13.63 -17.83 -20.82
N ARG A 186 14.81 -17.25 -20.60
CA ARG A 186 16.09 -17.82 -21.03
C ARG A 186 17.10 -17.75 -19.90
N LEU A 187 17.82 -18.84 -19.68
CA LEU A 187 18.95 -18.88 -18.74
C LEU A 187 20.26 -18.61 -19.49
N VAL A 188 20.98 -17.56 -19.11
CA VAL A 188 22.28 -17.19 -19.71
C VAL A 188 23.23 -16.75 -18.60
N ASN A 189 24.44 -17.32 -18.53
CA ASN A 189 25.45 -16.95 -17.53
C ASN A 189 24.89 -16.95 -16.09
N ASN A 190 24.14 -17.98 -15.73
CA ASN A 190 23.51 -18.12 -14.40
C ASN A 190 22.46 -17.04 -14.06
N ARG A 191 21.87 -16.40 -15.06
CA ARG A 191 20.80 -15.41 -14.88
C ARG A 191 19.61 -15.68 -15.78
N ILE A 192 18.41 -15.43 -15.27
CA ILE A 192 17.19 -15.55 -16.06
C ILE A 192 16.91 -14.21 -16.74
N ILE A 193 16.69 -14.26 -18.04
CA ILE A 193 16.22 -13.15 -18.85
C ILE A 193 14.76 -13.44 -19.16
N LEU A 194 13.87 -12.56 -18.71
CA LEU A 194 12.47 -12.56 -19.11
C LEU A 194 12.30 -11.64 -20.32
N GLU A 195 11.83 -12.17 -21.43
CA GLU A 195 11.64 -11.44 -22.67
C GLU A 195 10.24 -11.67 -23.25
N GLY A 196 9.77 -10.73 -24.07
CA GLY A 196 8.44 -10.80 -24.67
C GLY A 196 7.57 -9.63 -24.25
N VAL A 197 6.26 -9.88 -24.19
CA VAL A 197 5.24 -8.85 -23.97
C VAL A 197 4.43 -9.21 -22.74
N ALA A 198 4.31 -8.24 -21.84
CA ALA A 198 3.34 -8.27 -20.75
C ALA A 198 2.25 -7.22 -20.98
N HIS A 199 1.05 -7.54 -20.54
CA HIS A 199 -0.18 -6.79 -20.75
C HIS A 199 -0.60 -5.94 -19.55
N SER A 200 0.08 -6.10 -18.41
CA SER A 200 -0.08 -5.26 -17.22
C SER A 200 1.17 -5.27 -16.37
N GLU A 201 1.37 -4.22 -15.56
CA GLU A 201 2.45 -4.19 -14.57
C GLU A 201 2.32 -5.33 -13.55
N ALA A 202 1.09 -5.70 -13.17
CA ALA A 202 0.83 -6.81 -12.27
C ALA A 202 1.32 -8.15 -12.85
N GLN A 203 1.14 -8.36 -14.14
CA GLN A 203 1.62 -9.55 -14.85
C GLN A 203 3.15 -9.56 -14.94
N MET A 204 3.79 -8.43 -15.24
CA MET A 204 5.26 -8.29 -15.21
C MET A 204 5.81 -8.63 -13.84
N ALA A 205 5.23 -8.04 -12.78
CA ALA A 205 5.65 -8.25 -11.41
C ALA A 205 5.48 -9.72 -10.97
N ARG A 206 4.37 -10.36 -11.38
CA ARG A 206 4.14 -11.78 -11.11
C ARG A 206 5.17 -12.66 -11.83
N ALA A 207 5.41 -12.43 -13.11
CA ALA A 207 6.38 -13.20 -13.89
C ALA A 207 7.80 -13.08 -13.31
N GLU A 208 8.19 -11.86 -12.92
CA GLU A 208 9.46 -11.61 -12.26
C GLU A 208 9.57 -12.29 -10.90
N ALA A 209 8.51 -12.24 -10.08
CA ALA A 209 8.48 -12.91 -8.78
C ALA A 209 8.63 -14.43 -8.90
N ILE A 210 7.97 -15.04 -9.90
CA ILE A 210 8.10 -16.47 -10.20
C ILE A 210 9.54 -16.78 -10.62
N ALA A 211 10.10 -16.04 -11.57
CA ALA A 211 11.48 -16.25 -12.00
C ALA A 211 12.48 -16.08 -10.83
N ARG A 212 12.26 -15.11 -9.95
CA ARG A 212 13.10 -14.86 -8.75
C ARG A 212 13.04 -15.99 -7.72
N ALA A 213 11.96 -16.76 -7.69
CA ALA A 213 11.86 -17.93 -6.82
C ALA A 213 12.79 -19.07 -7.27
N TYR A 214 13.11 -19.13 -8.57
CA TYR A 214 14.03 -20.13 -9.14
C TYR A 214 15.47 -19.63 -9.22
N TYR A 215 15.71 -18.37 -9.62
CA TYR A 215 17.04 -17.77 -9.72
C TYR A 215 17.10 -16.38 -9.07
N PRO A 216 18.13 -16.07 -8.27
CA PRO A 216 18.22 -14.75 -7.62
C PRO A 216 18.50 -13.61 -8.62
N ASP A 217 19.28 -13.87 -9.68
CA ASP A 217 19.61 -12.88 -10.71
C ASP A 217 18.64 -12.98 -11.89
N VAL A 218 17.65 -12.08 -11.92
CA VAL A 218 16.64 -11.96 -12.97
C VAL A 218 16.73 -10.60 -13.62
N VAL A 219 16.86 -10.60 -14.95
CA VAL A 219 16.82 -9.42 -15.81
C VAL A 219 15.47 -9.39 -16.52
N ASN A 220 14.65 -8.40 -16.18
CA ASN A 220 13.34 -8.19 -16.79
C ASN A 220 13.48 -7.31 -18.04
N VAL A 221 13.19 -7.87 -19.21
CA VAL A 221 13.20 -7.19 -20.53
C VAL A 221 11.81 -7.32 -21.18
N LEU A 222 10.76 -7.38 -20.36
CA LEU A 222 9.38 -7.45 -20.86
C LEU A 222 8.92 -6.08 -21.34
N ASP A 223 8.39 -6.05 -22.57
CA ASP A 223 7.69 -4.89 -23.11
C ASP A 223 6.29 -4.83 -22.49
N LEU A 224 5.99 -3.75 -21.76
CA LEU A 224 4.62 -3.47 -21.36
C LEU A 224 3.84 -3.00 -22.60
N ARG A 225 3.06 -3.90 -23.19
CA ARG A 225 2.03 -3.54 -24.16
C ARG A 225 0.70 -3.77 -23.50
N GLU A 226 0.21 -2.72 -22.85
CA GLU A 226 -1.19 -2.65 -22.46
C GLU A 226 -2.01 -3.10 -23.66
N VAL A 227 -2.80 -4.16 -23.50
CA VAL A 227 -3.75 -4.54 -24.52
C VAL A 227 -4.59 -3.31 -24.73
N GLU A 228 -4.48 -2.69 -25.91
CA GLU A 228 -5.46 -1.72 -26.37
C GLU A 228 -6.78 -2.49 -26.29
N ARG A 229 -7.55 -2.21 -25.23
CA ARG A 229 -8.76 -2.94 -24.93
C ARG A 229 -9.64 -2.73 -26.14
N ILE A 230 -9.66 -3.68 -27.08
CA ILE A 230 -10.78 -3.83 -28.00
C ILE A 230 -11.95 -3.88 -27.02
N PRO A 231 -12.87 -2.89 -27.01
CA PRO A 231 -13.93 -2.88 -26.03
C PRO A 231 -14.69 -4.19 -26.21
N GLY A 232 -14.41 -5.14 -25.31
CA GLY A 232 -15.22 -6.34 -25.19
C GLY A 232 -16.65 -5.86 -25.01
N ARG A 233 -17.63 -6.68 -25.41
CA ARG A 233 -19.04 -6.48 -25.08
C ARG A 233 -19.25 -6.58 -23.56
N ALA A 234 -18.61 -5.72 -22.79
CA ALA A 234 -18.95 -5.53 -21.40
C ALA A 234 -20.35 -4.93 -21.41
N ARG A 235 -21.22 -5.57 -20.64
CA ARG A 235 -22.59 -5.12 -20.50
C ARG A 235 -22.59 -3.69 -19.95
N THR A 236 -23.49 -2.89 -20.50
CA THR A 236 -23.76 -1.54 -20.00
C THR A 236 -24.82 -1.66 -18.93
N LEU A 237 -24.60 -1.07 -17.76
CA LEU A 237 -25.60 -0.96 -16.72
C LEU A 237 -26.23 0.43 -16.77
N VAL A 238 -27.55 0.48 -16.68
CA VAL A 238 -28.29 1.71 -16.42
C VAL A 238 -28.71 1.68 -14.96
N VAL A 239 -28.28 2.67 -14.20
CA VAL A 239 -28.63 2.82 -12.80
C VAL A 239 -29.61 3.98 -12.67
N VAL A 240 -30.81 3.68 -12.18
CA VAL A 240 -31.86 4.67 -11.92
C VAL A 240 -31.99 4.85 -10.42
N VAL A 241 -31.79 6.07 -9.93
CA VAL A 241 -32.01 6.41 -8.53
C VAL A 241 -33.30 7.20 -8.40
N HIS A 242 -34.13 6.85 -7.42
CA HIS A 242 -35.38 7.54 -7.10
C HIS A 242 -35.29 8.16 -5.72
N PHE A 243 -35.39 9.48 -5.65
CA PHE A 243 -35.53 10.22 -4.40
C PHE A 243 -37.01 10.38 -4.08
N VAL A 244 -37.49 9.63 -3.07
CA VAL A 244 -38.91 9.61 -2.70
C VAL A 244 -39.11 10.27 -1.34
N GLU A 245 -39.91 11.33 -1.33
CA GLU A 245 -40.45 11.91 -0.11
C GLU A 245 -41.81 11.27 0.21
N LEU A 246 -41.96 10.75 1.43
CA LEU A 246 -43.21 10.19 1.92
C LEU A 246 -43.95 11.22 2.77
N ALA A 247 -45.17 11.57 2.36
CA ALA A 247 -45.99 12.53 3.08
C ALA A 247 -46.69 11.86 4.26
N LYS A 248 -46.28 12.18 5.49
CA LYS A 248 -46.91 11.66 6.71
C LYS A 248 -48.12 12.51 7.12
N SER A 249 -49.17 12.53 6.30
CA SER A 249 -50.45 13.15 6.66
C SER A 249 -51.57 12.12 6.58
N LEU A 250 -51.67 11.26 7.60
CA LEU A 250 -52.90 10.55 8.05
C LEU A 250 -52.63 9.55 9.20
N THR A 251 -51.59 9.73 10.02
CA THR A 251 -51.33 8.83 11.17
C THR A 251 -52.08 9.25 12.43
N HIS A 252 -53.37 9.53 12.30
CA HIS A 252 -54.25 9.57 13.47
C HIS A 252 -55.70 9.26 13.07
N SER A 253 -56.02 7.99 12.89
CA SER A 253 -57.18 7.33 13.48
C SER A 253 -57.48 6.04 12.73
N TRP A 254 -57.55 4.94 13.50
CA TRP A 254 -58.00 3.59 13.16
C TRP A 254 -56.84 2.69 12.75
N GLY A 255 -56.54 1.73 13.63
CA GLY A 255 -55.39 0.82 13.58
C GLY A 255 -55.44 -0.15 12.41
N ILE A 256 -55.23 0.36 11.20
CA ILE A 256 -54.80 -0.42 10.05
C ILE A 256 -53.43 0.12 9.65
N GLU A 257 -52.41 -0.65 9.97
CA GLU A 257 -51.01 -0.42 9.61
C GLU A 257 -50.85 -0.69 8.10
N TRP A 258 -51.29 0.26 7.27
CA TRP A 258 -50.95 0.27 5.85
C TRP A 258 -49.57 0.90 5.69
N THR A 259 -48.55 0.07 5.56
CA THR A 259 -47.22 0.46 5.06
C THR A 259 -47.27 0.37 3.52
N PRO A 260 -47.35 1.49 2.78
CA PRO A 260 -47.53 1.45 1.32
C PRO A 260 -46.32 0.88 0.56
N LEU A 261 -45.20 0.69 1.25
CA LEU A 261 -43.99 0.02 0.79
C LEU A 261 -43.59 -0.99 1.87
N ALA A 262 -44.22 -2.17 1.86
CA ALA A 262 -43.75 -3.29 2.67
C ALA A 262 -42.35 -3.70 2.14
N LEU A 263 -41.34 -3.57 3.00
CA LEU A 263 -39.96 -3.95 2.73
C LEU A 263 -39.80 -5.43 3.06
N ASP A 264 -39.25 -6.23 2.15
CA ASP A 264 -39.26 -7.70 2.26
C ASP A 264 -38.24 -8.18 3.32
N ASP A 265 -37.00 -7.65 3.28
CA ASP A 265 -35.92 -7.92 4.24
C ASP A 265 -35.29 -6.59 4.70
N ALA A 266 -35.68 -6.07 5.88
CA ALA A 266 -35.25 -4.75 6.33
C ALA A 266 -34.31 -4.79 7.56
N GLU A 267 -33.11 -4.23 7.41
CA GLU A 267 -32.19 -3.93 8.51
C GLU A 267 -32.14 -2.42 8.75
N ALA A 268 -32.24 -1.98 10.01
CA ALA A 268 -32.25 -0.56 10.37
C ALA A 268 -31.21 -0.26 11.47
N PHE A 269 -30.34 0.72 11.21
CA PHE A 269 -29.36 1.22 12.16
C PHE A 269 -29.76 2.61 12.66
N PHE A 270 -29.68 2.83 13.98
CA PHE A 270 -30.00 4.11 14.60
C PHE A 270 -28.85 4.56 15.50
N GLN A 271 -28.27 5.73 15.20
CA GLN A 271 -27.35 6.42 16.09
C GLN A 271 -28.05 7.66 16.68
N ARG A 272 -27.90 7.84 17.99
CA ARG A 272 -28.51 8.95 18.72
C ARG A 272 -27.40 9.82 19.29
N ASP A 273 -27.21 11.00 18.71
CA ASP A 273 -26.24 11.98 19.19
C ASP A 273 -26.94 13.00 20.10
N TYR A 274 -26.33 13.24 21.26
CA TYR A 274 -26.77 14.25 22.21
C TYR A 274 -25.84 15.47 22.13
N GLY A 275 -26.40 16.62 21.73
CA GLY A 275 -25.70 17.90 21.79
C GLY A 275 -25.66 18.47 23.23
N ALA A 276 -24.66 19.32 23.51
CA ALA A 276 -24.46 19.95 24.82
C ALA A 276 -25.66 20.80 25.30
N ASP A 277 -26.53 21.23 24.40
CA ASP A 277 -27.73 22.03 24.68
C ASP A 277 -28.99 21.15 24.94
N GLY A 278 -28.83 19.84 25.11
CA GLY A 278 -29.92 18.90 25.38
C GLY A 278 -30.78 18.53 24.16
N TRP A 279 -30.42 19.01 22.97
CA TRP A 279 -31.02 18.60 21.70
C TRP A 279 -30.48 17.23 21.28
N ALA A 280 -31.38 16.31 20.95
CA ALA A 280 -31.03 14.97 20.44
C ALA A 280 -31.33 14.91 18.94
N ALA A 281 -30.29 14.66 18.13
CA ALA A 281 -30.44 14.33 16.73
C ALA A 281 -30.30 12.81 16.57
N ALA A 282 -31.29 12.18 15.94
CA ALA A 282 -31.22 10.76 15.60
C ALA A 282 -30.94 10.64 14.10
N THR A 283 -29.81 10.03 13.76
CA THR A 283 -29.40 9.75 12.38
C THR A 283 -29.39 8.24 12.22
N GLY A 284 -30.11 7.73 11.23
CA GLY A 284 -30.22 6.30 10.98
C GLY A 284 -30.50 6.04 9.52
N TYR A 285 -30.04 4.89 9.04
CA TYR A 285 -30.26 4.43 7.67
C TYR A 285 -30.84 3.02 7.72
N ALA A 286 -31.69 2.70 6.74
CA ALA A 286 -32.27 1.38 6.58
C ALA A 286 -31.87 0.83 5.20
N THR A 287 -31.45 -0.44 5.17
CA THR A 287 -31.23 -1.18 3.92
C THR A 287 -32.30 -2.25 3.80
N ALA A 288 -32.90 -2.37 2.61
CA ALA A 288 -33.90 -3.40 2.33
C ALA A 288 -34.08 -3.66 0.83
N THR A 289 -34.55 -4.86 0.48
CA THR A 289 -35.00 -5.19 -0.87
C THR A 289 -36.51 -4.94 -1.02
N VAL A 290 -36.94 -4.50 -2.20
CA VAL A 290 -38.36 -4.32 -2.52
C VAL A 290 -38.69 -4.96 -3.86
N SER A 291 -39.45 -6.05 -3.81
CA SER A 291 -40.06 -6.63 -5.01
C SER A 291 -41.12 -5.69 -5.61
N ALA A 292 -41.09 -5.52 -6.94
CA ALA A 292 -42.07 -4.73 -7.70
C ALA A 292 -42.27 -3.28 -7.19
N PHE A 293 -41.17 -2.57 -6.91
CA PHE A 293 -41.18 -1.19 -6.42
C PHE A 293 -41.91 -0.20 -7.35
N LEU A 294 -41.62 -0.20 -8.66
CA LEU A 294 -42.16 0.81 -9.59
C LEU A 294 -43.71 0.86 -9.60
N PRO A 295 -44.44 -0.28 -9.75
CA PRO A 295 -45.90 -0.28 -9.65
C PRO A 295 -46.44 0.21 -8.29
N ARG A 296 -45.75 -0.11 -7.19
CA ARG A 296 -46.14 0.31 -5.84
C ARG A 296 -45.90 1.80 -5.62
N LEU A 297 -44.79 2.32 -6.14
CA LEU A 297 -44.48 3.75 -6.12
C LEU A 297 -45.55 4.54 -6.89
N ASP A 298 -45.96 4.07 -8.08
CA ASP A 298 -47.00 4.73 -8.87
C ASP A 298 -48.36 4.75 -8.17
N GLN A 299 -48.72 3.66 -7.50
CA GLN A 299 -49.92 3.61 -6.65
C GLN A 299 -49.83 4.62 -5.49
N ALA A 300 -48.69 4.69 -4.80
CA ALA A 300 -48.47 5.64 -3.71
C ALA A 300 -48.47 7.10 -4.20
N ARG A 301 -47.96 7.37 -5.41
CA ARG A 301 -48.00 8.70 -6.06
C ARG A 301 -49.42 9.12 -6.43
N SER A 302 -50.17 8.24 -7.10
CA SER A 302 -51.56 8.50 -7.51
C SER A 302 -52.48 8.77 -6.32
N SER A 303 -52.17 8.18 -5.18
CA SER A 303 -52.91 8.34 -3.92
C SER A 303 -52.43 9.54 -3.08
N GLY A 304 -51.42 10.29 -3.54
CA GLY A 304 -50.89 11.48 -2.86
C GLY A 304 -49.98 11.21 -1.66
N TYR A 305 -49.55 9.96 -1.45
CA TYR A 305 -48.76 9.55 -0.28
C TYR A 305 -47.24 9.58 -0.51
N ALA A 306 -46.81 9.55 -1.78
CA ALA A 306 -45.40 9.63 -2.15
C ALA A 306 -45.19 10.70 -3.21
N ARG A 307 -44.09 11.47 -3.09
CA ARG A 307 -43.65 12.43 -4.09
C ARG A 307 -42.21 12.09 -4.49
N VAL A 308 -42.01 11.84 -5.78
CA VAL A 308 -40.67 11.71 -6.36
C VAL A 308 -40.14 13.11 -6.65
N LEU A 309 -38.98 13.44 -6.10
CA LEU A 309 -38.38 14.77 -6.27
C LEU A 309 -37.49 14.80 -7.50
N GLU A 310 -36.56 13.84 -7.61
CA GLU A 310 -35.57 13.77 -8.67
C GLU A 310 -35.22 12.32 -8.98
N ASN A 311 -34.91 12.05 -10.26
CA ASN A 311 -34.55 10.73 -10.78
C ASN A 311 -33.25 10.77 -11.59
N PRO A 312 -32.08 10.97 -10.96
CA PRO A 312 -30.82 10.92 -11.69
C PRO A 312 -30.62 9.50 -12.25
N THR A 313 -30.37 9.44 -13.55
CA THR A 313 -30.20 8.19 -14.30
C THR A 313 -28.86 8.24 -15.02
N VAL A 314 -28.05 7.19 -14.87
CA VAL A 314 -26.73 7.12 -15.48
C VAL A 314 -26.49 5.75 -16.12
N SER A 315 -25.91 5.75 -17.33
CA SER A 315 -25.46 4.53 -18.00
C SER A 315 -23.94 4.41 -17.90
N VAL A 316 -23.43 3.27 -17.47
CA VAL A 316 -22.00 3.03 -17.30
C VAL A 316 -21.63 1.60 -17.67
N LYS A 317 -20.40 1.38 -18.10
CA LYS A 317 -19.89 0.04 -18.38
C LYS A 317 -19.65 -0.71 -17.05
N SER A 318 -19.93 -2.00 -17.03
CA SER A 318 -19.65 -2.84 -15.86
C SER A 318 -18.19 -2.72 -15.42
N GLY A 319 -17.96 -2.36 -14.16
CA GLY A 319 -16.66 -2.18 -13.53
C GLY A 319 -16.10 -0.76 -13.61
N ASP A 320 -16.70 0.14 -14.39
CA ASP A 320 -16.28 1.54 -14.47
C ASP A 320 -17.13 2.41 -13.53
N THR A 321 -16.55 3.49 -13.01
CA THR A 321 -17.26 4.44 -12.13
C THR A 321 -17.99 5.50 -12.95
N ALA A 322 -19.22 5.82 -12.55
CA ALA A 322 -19.97 6.94 -13.10
C ALA A 322 -20.40 7.93 -12.01
N THR A 323 -20.30 9.21 -12.34
CA THR A 323 -20.70 10.32 -11.47
C THR A 323 -21.70 11.19 -12.20
N ILE A 324 -22.79 11.53 -11.53
CA ILE A 324 -23.77 12.51 -12.00
C ILE A 324 -24.03 13.54 -10.88
N PHE A 325 -24.03 14.81 -11.25
CA PHE A 325 -24.42 15.91 -10.37
C PHE A 325 -25.60 16.66 -10.99
N ALA A 326 -26.67 16.84 -10.21
CA ALA A 326 -27.84 17.61 -10.54
C ALA A 326 -28.00 18.71 -9.49
N GLY A 327 -27.77 19.96 -9.88
CA GLY A 327 -27.78 21.08 -8.92
C GLY A 327 -27.31 22.39 -9.53
N ALA A 328 -26.95 23.31 -8.66
CA ALA A 328 -26.37 24.60 -9.01
C ALA A 328 -25.15 24.91 -8.15
N GLU A 329 -24.17 25.59 -8.73
CA GLU A 329 -23.05 26.17 -7.98
C GLU A 329 -23.48 27.48 -7.33
N TYR A 330 -23.32 27.58 -6.01
CA TYR A 330 -23.63 28.78 -5.25
C TYR A 330 -22.35 29.49 -4.82
N PRO A 331 -22.17 30.79 -5.12
CA PRO A 331 -20.98 31.53 -4.70
C PRO A 331 -21.04 31.92 -3.22
N PHE A 332 -19.97 31.63 -2.49
CA PHE A 332 -19.77 32.04 -1.10
C PHE A 332 -18.63 33.03 -0.99
N LEU A 333 -18.84 34.09 -0.21
CA LEU A 333 -17.80 35.06 0.10
C LEU A 333 -16.93 34.53 1.24
N VAL A 334 -15.67 34.26 0.94
CA VAL A 334 -14.65 33.87 1.92
C VAL A 334 -13.78 35.08 2.22
N ASN A 335 -13.86 35.56 3.46
CA ASN A 335 -13.02 36.66 3.94
C ASN A 335 -11.62 36.13 4.28
N GLN A 336 -10.61 36.48 3.48
CA GLN A 336 -9.19 36.21 3.75
C GLN A 336 -8.49 37.50 4.22
N GLY A 337 -8.89 38.02 5.39
CA GLY A 337 -8.30 39.22 5.98
C GLY A 337 -8.66 40.50 5.21
N LEU A 338 -7.76 40.97 4.34
CA LEU A 338 -7.92 42.20 3.54
C LEU A 338 -8.53 41.96 2.15
N SER A 339 -8.74 40.69 1.76
CA SER A 339 -9.26 40.30 0.45
C SER A 339 -10.48 39.40 0.61
N ASN A 340 -11.52 39.66 -0.19
CA ASN A 340 -12.71 38.82 -0.27
C ASN A 340 -12.59 37.96 -1.54
N THR A 341 -12.53 36.65 -1.38
CA THR A 341 -12.51 35.71 -2.51
C THR A 341 -13.86 35.02 -2.61
N ILE A 342 -14.33 34.79 -3.84
CA ILE A 342 -15.55 34.03 -4.10
C ILE A 342 -15.17 32.55 -4.25
N GLU A 343 -15.76 31.68 -3.44
CA GLU A 343 -15.64 30.23 -3.55
C GLU A 343 -16.99 29.63 -3.95
N PHE A 344 -17.04 28.84 -5.02
CA PHE A 344 -18.26 28.17 -5.46
C PHE A 344 -18.43 26.85 -4.71
N LYS A 345 -19.65 26.58 -4.22
CA LYS A 345 -20.02 25.30 -3.61
C LYS A 345 -21.23 24.71 -4.30
N ASP A 346 -21.17 23.41 -4.58
CA ASP A 346 -22.24 22.63 -5.21
C ASP A 346 -23.44 22.43 -4.27
N ILE A 347 -24.61 22.90 -4.72
CA ILE A 347 -25.89 22.70 -4.04
C ILE A 347 -26.78 21.84 -4.94
N GLY A 348 -27.00 20.58 -4.55
CA GLY A 348 -27.82 19.64 -5.31
C GLY A 348 -27.60 18.19 -4.90
N ILE A 349 -27.88 17.27 -5.81
CA ILE A 349 -27.71 15.83 -5.63
C ILE A 349 -26.52 15.37 -6.47
N LYS A 350 -25.54 14.75 -5.82
CA LYS A 350 -24.44 14.04 -6.45
C LYS A 350 -24.61 12.54 -6.21
N LEU A 351 -24.50 11.76 -7.27
CA LEU A 351 -24.47 10.30 -7.23
C LEU A 351 -23.16 9.84 -7.86
N ASP A 352 -22.41 9.04 -7.11
CA ASP A 352 -21.23 8.30 -7.53
C ASP A 352 -21.59 6.81 -7.46
N VAL A 353 -21.45 6.06 -8.56
CA VAL A 353 -21.78 4.63 -8.59
C VAL A 353 -20.77 3.83 -9.40
N THR A 354 -20.33 2.71 -8.86
CA THR A 354 -19.46 1.74 -9.54
C THR A 354 -20.16 0.39 -9.56
N PRO A 355 -20.90 0.05 -10.63
CA PRO A 355 -21.63 -1.21 -10.72
C PRO A 355 -20.79 -2.31 -11.38
N TYR A 356 -20.91 -3.53 -10.87
CA TYR A 356 -20.28 -4.74 -11.38
C TYR A 356 -21.32 -5.82 -11.65
N ALA A 357 -21.50 -6.20 -12.92
CA ALA A 357 -22.47 -7.22 -13.30
C ALA A 357 -21.88 -8.64 -13.20
N HIS A 358 -22.55 -9.50 -12.44
CA HIS A 358 -22.27 -10.93 -12.35
C HIS A 358 -23.49 -11.75 -12.77
N GLY A 359 -23.52 -12.22 -14.02
CA GLY A 359 -24.68 -12.94 -14.55
C GLY A 359 -25.91 -12.03 -14.65
N ASN A 360 -26.92 -12.28 -13.82
CA ASN A 360 -28.14 -11.45 -13.67
C ASN A 360 -28.15 -10.63 -12.37
N ASN A 361 -27.06 -10.66 -11.61
CA ASN A 361 -26.90 -9.90 -10.38
C ASN A 361 -25.95 -8.72 -10.60
N VAL A 362 -26.07 -7.72 -9.75
CA VAL A 362 -25.27 -6.49 -9.79
C VAL A 362 -24.81 -6.16 -8.38
N ASP A 363 -23.49 -6.12 -8.21
CA ASP A 363 -22.81 -5.55 -7.06
C ASP A 363 -22.55 -4.06 -7.34
N MET A 364 -22.79 -3.18 -6.37
CA MET A 364 -22.64 -1.74 -6.58
C MET A 364 -22.07 -1.06 -5.36
N ASP A 365 -20.99 -0.30 -5.58
CA ASP A 365 -20.52 0.70 -4.63
C ASP A 365 -21.18 2.04 -4.95
N ILE A 366 -21.87 2.62 -3.97
CA ILE A 366 -22.78 3.75 -4.17
C ILE A 366 -22.44 4.85 -3.16
N GLY A 367 -22.13 6.03 -3.67
CA GLY A 367 -22.01 7.28 -2.93
C GLY A 367 -23.14 8.24 -3.33
N VAL A 368 -23.91 8.72 -2.36
CA VAL A 368 -24.92 9.76 -2.57
C VAL A 368 -24.63 10.93 -1.66
N THR A 369 -24.51 12.13 -2.24
CA THR A 369 -24.41 13.38 -1.50
C THR A 369 -25.56 14.28 -1.88
N VAL A 370 -26.29 14.78 -0.89
CA VAL A 370 -27.36 15.77 -1.05
C VAL A 370 -26.95 17.03 -0.30
N THR A 371 -26.83 18.15 -1.02
CA THR A 371 -26.55 19.47 -0.47
C THR A 371 -27.73 20.41 -0.70
N SER A 372 -28.11 21.16 0.32
CA SER A 372 -29.13 22.21 0.24
C SER A 372 -28.65 23.48 0.93
N LEU A 373 -29.23 24.62 0.55
CA LEU A 373 -29.07 25.83 1.35
C LEU A 373 -29.72 25.62 2.72
N GLY A 374 -29.00 25.97 3.79
CA GLY A 374 -29.47 25.94 5.17
C GLY A 374 -29.95 27.30 5.66
N GLU A 375 -30.04 27.47 6.98
CA GLU A 375 -30.38 28.77 7.57
C GLU A 375 -29.18 29.73 7.48
N ILE A 376 -29.46 31.03 7.49
CA ILE A 376 -28.39 32.03 7.63
C ILE A 376 -27.89 31.95 9.07
N ALA A 377 -26.62 31.61 9.25
CA ALA A 377 -26.02 31.52 10.57
C ALA A 377 -25.99 32.91 11.25
N PRO A 378 -25.89 32.99 12.59
CA PRO A 378 -25.94 34.27 13.33
C PRO A 378 -24.90 35.31 12.91
N ASN A 379 -23.83 34.87 12.24
CA ASN A 379 -22.77 35.68 11.67
C ASN A 379 -23.09 36.23 10.26
N GLY A 380 -24.30 36.00 9.75
CA GLY A 380 -24.77 36.48 8.45
C GLY A 380 -24.37 35.62 7.24
N TYR A 381 -23.62 34.53 7.45
CA TYR A 381 -23.23 33.64 6.35
C TYR A 381 -24.30 32.56 6.11
N GLN A 382 -24.52 32.26 4.84
CA GLN A 382 -25.40 31.18 4.40
C GLN A 382 -24.79 29.83 4.80
N SER A 383 -25.52 29.00 5.56
CA SER A 383 -25.09 27.63 5.84
C SER A 383 -25.47 26.70 4.69
N ILE A 384 -24.78 25.55 4.60
CA ILE A 384 -25.08 24.46 3.67
C ILE A 384 -25.45 23.24 4.51
N ASN A 385 -26.64 22.70 4.29
CA ASN A 385 -26.98 21.38 4.80
C ASN A 385 -26.35 20.36 3.86
N LYS A 386 -25.52 19.45 4.39
CA LYS A 386 -24.96 18.33 3.63
C LYS A 386 -25.42 17.01 4.26
N SER A 387 -25.90 16.10 3.45
CA SER A 387 -26.22 14.72 3.83
C SER A 387 -25.49 13.78 2.89
N GLU A 388 -24.74 12.83 3.43
CA GLU A 388 -23.86 11.96 2.65
C GLU A 388 -24.05 10.51 3.08
N LEU A 389 -24.14 9.62 2.11
CA LEU A 389 -24.34 8.19 2.25
C LEU A 389 -23.33 7.48 1.36
N SER A 390 -22.59 6.53 1.93
CA SER A 390 -21.73 5.62 1.18
C SER A 390 -22.04 4.19 1.62
N THR A 391 -22.37 3.34 0.66
CA THR A 391 -22.76 1.95 0.92
C THR A 391 -22.36 1.05 -0.25
N SER A 392 -22.21 -0.24 0.03
CA SER A 392 -22.04 -1.27 -0.99
C SER A 392 -23.22 -2.22 -0.89
N GLN A 393 -23.89 -2.50 -2.00
CA GLN A 393 -25.12 -3.29 -2.04
C GLN A 393 -25.12 -4.28 -3.22
N PHE A 394 -25.78 -5.41 -3.00
CA PHE A 394 -25.98 -6.45 -4.00
C PHE A 394 -27.48 -6.59 -4.31
N CYS A 395 -27.84 -6.63 -5.60
CA CYS A 395 -29.22 -6.90 -6.01
C CYS A 395 -29.29 -7.56 -7.39
N ARG A 396 -30.48 -8.02 -7.78
CA ARG A 396 -30.70 -8.53 -9.14
C ARG A 396 -31.01 -7.40 -10.10
N ALA A 397 -30.64 -7.59 -11.36
CA ALA A 397 -31.01 -6.66 -12.42
C ALA A 397 -32.55 -6.53 -12.50
N GLY A 398 -33.05 -5.29 -12.46
CA GLY A 398 -34.47 -4.95 -12.46
C GLY A 398 -35.14 -4.90 -11.07
N GLU A 399 -34.45 -5.31 -10.00
CA GLU A 399 -34.95 -5.16 -8.63
C GLU A 399 -34.53 -3.81 -8.04
N SER A 400 -35.39 -3.20 -7.24
CA SER A 400 -35.07 -1.95 -6.54
C SER A 400 -34.58 -2.23 -5.13
N ILE A 401 -33.46 -1.61 -4.75
CA ILE A 401 -32.93 -1.62 -3.40
C ILE A 401 -33.14 -0.28 -2.72
N VAL A 402 -33.43 -0.32 -1.42
CA VAL A 402 -33.39 0.85 -0.55
C VAL A 402 -31.95 0.99 -0.06
N ILE A 403 -31.26 2.04 -0.51
CA ILE A 403 -29.87 2.26 -0.13
C ILE A 403 -29.75 3.15 1.10
N GLY A 404 -30.78 3.93 1.40
CA GLY A 404 -30.85 4.72 2.62
C GLY A 404 -32.13 5.54 2.73
N GLY A 405 -32.35 6.10 3.92
CA GLY A 405 -33.45 7.02 4.18
C GLY A 405 -33.11 8.01 5.29
N LEU A 406 -33.56 9.25 5.14
CA LEU A 406 -33.35 10.31 6.14
C LEU A 406 -34.70 10.72 6.72
N GLN A 407 -34.85 10.54 8.04
CA GLN A 407 -36.03 11.00 8.77
C GLN A 407 -35.70 12.26 9.57
N ARG A 408 -36.28 13.40 9.18
CA ARG A 408 -36.18 14.65 9.92
C ARG A 408 -37.45 14.87 10.75
N ILE A 409 -37.30 14.93 12.07
CA ILE A 409 -38.37 15.32 12.99
C ILE A 409 -38.00 16.68 13.57
N GLN A 410 -38.78 17.70 13.26
CA GLN A 410 -38.66 19.02 13.86
C GLN A 410 -39.88 19.27 14.74
N ASP A 411 -39.65 19.21 16.04
CA ASP A 411 -40.65 19.52 17.06
C ASP A 411 -40.33 20.92 17.60
N SER A 412 -41.09 21.93 17.18
CA SER A 412 -41.02 23.28 17.75
C SER A 412 -42.25 23.54 18.63
N VAL A 413 -42.00 24.09 19.82
CA VAL A 413 -43.02 24.54 20.76
C VAL A 413 -42.84 26.03 20.97
N ASP A 414 -43.63 26.81 20.23
CA ASP A 414 -43.61 28.27 20.36
C ASP A 414 -44.51 28.69 21.54
N TYR A 415 -43.96 29.52 22.43
CA TYR A 415 -44.73 30.17 23.49
C TYR A 415 -44.86 31.66 23.19
N ASN A 416 -46.07 32.14 22.93
CA ASN A 416 -46.36 33.57 23.09
C ASN A 416 -46.25 33.90 24.59
N ARG A 417 -45.21 34.63 24.99
CA ARG A 417 -45.12 35.25 26.32
C ARG A 417 -45.71 36.65 26.25
N VAL A 418 -46.41 37.05 27.31
CA VAL A 418 -46.98 38.39 27.46
C VAL A 418 -45.82 39.38 27.70
N PRO A 419 -45.84 40.62 27.16
CA PRO A 419 -44.82 41.63 27.43
C PRO A 419 -44.66 41.89 28.93
N TYR A 420 -43.48 42.34 29.34
CA TYR A 420 -43.03 42.50 30.74
C TYR A 420 -43.88 43.47 31.60
N ASP A 421 -44.86 44.17 31.01
CA ASP A 421 -45.63 45.23 31.66
C ASP A 421 -47.12 44.86 31.89
N ALA A 422 -47.47 43.57 31.90
CA ALA A 422 -48.84 43.12 32.11
C ALA A 422 -49.28 43.31 33.58
N PRO A 423 -50.43 43.96 33.88
CA PRO A 423 -50.85 44.24 35.25
C PRO A 423 -51.12 42.97 36.08
N GLU A 424 -50.57 42.93 37.30
CA GLU A 424 -50.89 41.92 38.31
C GLU A 424 -52.34 42.11 38.80
N GLY A 425 -53.30 41.37 38.24
CA GLY A 425 -54.66 41.33 38.83
C GLY A 425 -55.87 40.97 37.98
N GLY A 426 -55.73 40.43 36.76
CA GLY A 426 -56.88 40.08 35.90
C GLY A 426 -57.21 38.57 35.86
N VAL A 427 -58.47 38.19 36.11
CA VAL A 427 -59.01 36.80 36.15
C VAL A 427 -59.18 36.14 34.77
N PHE A 428 -58.34 36.43 33.78
CA PHE A 428 -58.36 35.71 32.49
C PHE A 428 -56.94 35.48 31.94
N THR A 429 -56.39 34.30 32.20
CA THR A 429 -55.15 33.79 31.60
C THR A 429 -55.42 33.18 30.22
N LEU A 430 -56.08 33.92 29.32
CA LEU A 430 -56.50 33.44 27.99
C LEU A 430 -55.50 33.73 26.86
N TYR A 431 -54.26 34.15 27.15
CA TYR A 431 -53.29 34.55 26.10
C TYR A 431 -52.16 33.56 25.84
N ARG A 432 -52.25 32.32 26.34
CA ARG A 432 -51.24 31.29 26.05
C ARG A 432 -51.70 30.39 24.92
N ASN A 433 -51.59 30.87 23.68
CA ASN A 433 -51.67 29.98 22.53
C ASN A 433 -50.37 29.15 22.48
N LYS A 434 -50.46 27.84 22.70
CA LYS A 434 -49.36 26.89 22.46
C LYS A 434 -49.47 26.44 21.00
N SER A 435 -48.58 26.95 20.15
CA SER A 435 -48.49 26.47 18.78
C SER A 435 -47.48 25.32 18.73
N TYR A 436 -47.97 24.10 18.49
CA TYR A 436 -47.13 22.94 18.25
C TYR A 436 -46.89 22.83 16.75
N LYS A 437 -45.66 23.06 16.30
CA LYS A 437 -45.24 22.78 14.92
C LYS A 437 -44.45 21.48 14.92
N LYS A 438 -45.09 20.39 14.49
CA LYS A 438 -44.46 19.08 14.29
C LYS A 438 -44.29 18.84 12.80
N ALA A 439 -43.10 19.12 12.28
CA ALA A 439 -42.76 18.78 10.91
C ALA A 439 -42.02 17.44 10.89
N LYS A 440 -42.60 16.43 10.25
CA LYS A 440 -41.96 15.14 9.99
C LYS A 440 -41.76 15.01 8.50
N SER A 441 -40.52 14.94 8.05
CA SER A 441 -40.20 14.61 6.65
C SER A 441 -39.40 13.32 6.63
N GLN A 442 -39.82 12.39 5.77
CA GLN A 442 -39.20 11.08 5.57
C GLN A 442 -38.79 10.98 4.10
N PHE A 443 -37.49 10.82 3.86
CA PHE A 443 -36.94 10.58 2.52
C PHE A 443 -36.41 9.15 2.45
N LEU A 444 -36.67 8.48 1.32
CA LEU A 444 -36.11 7.18 0.98
C LEU A 444 -35.43 7.29 -0.38
N ILE A 445 -34.28 6.65 -0.50
CA ILE A 445 -33.50 6.60 -1.74
C ILE A 445 -33.54 5.17 -2.24
N PHE A 446 -34.14 4.99 -3.41
CA PHE A 446 -34.21 3.70 -4.09
C PHE A 446 -33.27 3.69 -5.27
N LEU A 447 -32.61 2.57 -5.51
CA LEU A 447 -31.73 2.38 -6.66
C LEU A 447 -32.17 1.11 -7.39
N THR A 448 -32.27 1.19 -8.72
CA THR A 448 -32.66 0.08 -9.58
C THR A 448 -31.62 -0.07 -10.69
N PRO A 449 -30.79 -1.13 -10.69
CA PRO A 449 -29.89 -1.38 -11.80
C PRO A 449 -30.59 -2.19 -12.89
N GLN A 450 -30.34 -1.83 -14.14
CA GLN A 450 -30.74 -2.59 -15.32
C GLN A 450 -29.50 -2.98 -16.12
N ILE A 451 -29.46 -4.23 -16.58
CA ILE A 451 -28.35 -4.73 -17.41
C ILE A 451 -28.76 -4.69 -18.88
N HIS A 452 -27.91 -4.09 -19.71
CA HIS A 452 -28.07 -4.05 -21.16
C HIS A 452 -26.84 -4.62 -21.86
N GLU A 453 -27.05 -5.37 -22.94
CA GLU A 453 -25.97 -5.99 -23.72
C GLU A 453 -25.14 -4.97 -24.52
N SER A 454 -25.67 -3.76 -24.74
CA SER A 454 -25.00 -2.69 -25.47
C SER A 454 -25.44 -1.32 -24.98
N SER A 455 -24.57 -0.32 -25.15
CA SER A 455 -24.89 1.09 -24.91
C SER A 455 -26.04 1.57 -25.81
N SER A 456 -26.24 0.99 -26.99
CA SER A 456 -27.38 1.35 -27.85
C SER A 456 -28.74 0.94 -27.25
N SER A 457 -28.81 -0.20 -26.56
CA SER A 457 -30.02 -0.60 -25.82
C SER A 457 -30.23 0.22 -24.56
N ALA A 458 -29.16 0.52 -23.82
CA ALA A 458 -29.22 1.40 -22.65
C ALA A 458 -29.71 2.80 -23.02
N ASN A 459 -29.20 3.38 -24.11
CA ASN A 459 -29.61 4.70 -24.59
C ASN A 459 -31.08 4.73 -25.02
N ARG A 460 -31.61 3.62 -25.54
CA ARG A 460 -33.03 3.53 -25.91
C ARG A 460 -33.91 3.58 -24.67
N GLU A 461 -33.57 2.82 -23.64
CA GLU A 461 -34.28 2.83 -22.36
C GLU A 461 -34.31 4.24 -21.76
N ILE A 462 -33.16 4.92 -21.68
CA ILE A 462 -33.07 6.30 -21.19
C ILE A 462 -33.96 7.22 -22.03
N LYS A 463 -33.92 7.09 -23.36
CA LYS A 463 -34.73 7.91 -24.26
C LYS A 463 -36.23 7.72 -24.04
N ASP A 464 -36.66 6.48 -23.85
CA ASP A 464 -38.06 6.12 -23.59
C ASP A 464 -38.50 6.64 -22.21
N GLN A 465 -37.65 6.50 -21.19
CA GLN A 465 -37.90 6.96 -19.82
C GLN A 465 -38.05 8.48 -19.71
N PHE A 466 -37.27 9.25 -20.47
CA PHE A 466 -37.33 10.72 -20.48
C PHE A 466 -38.28 11.30 -21.54
N HIS A 467 -39.06 10.46 -22.23
CA HIS A 467 -40.00 10.87 -23.30
C HIS A 467 -39.36 11.83 -24.32
N LEU A 468 -38.07 11.65 -24.63
CA LEU A 468 -37.31 12.61 -25.44
C LEU A 468 -37.79 12.70 -26.90
N ASP A 469 -38.63 11.76 -27.34
CA ASP A 469 -39.27 11.80 -28.65
C ASP A 469 -40.39 12.86 -28.75
N GLU A 470 -40.98 13.27 -27.63
CA GLU A 470 -42.03 14.30 -27.60
C GLU A 470 -41.46 15.73 -27.59
N VAL A 471 -40.18 15.89 -27.22
CA VAL A 471 -39.49 17.20 -27.16
C VAL A 471 -39.12 17.71 -28.56
N ARG A 472 -39.35 16.93 -29.62
CA ARG A 472 -39.01 17.28 -31.01
C ARG A 472 -40.05 18.13 -31.76
N GLN A 473 -40.90 18.88 -31.05
CA GLN A 473 -41.84 19.84 -31.66
C GLN A 473 -41.33 21.27 -31.65
#